data_AF-A0A971TRJ1-F1
#
_entry.id   AF-A0A971TRJ1-F1
#
_cell.length_a   1.000
_cell.length_b   1.000
_cell.length_c   1.000
_cell.angle_alpha   90.00
_cell.angle_beta   90.00
_cell.angle_gamma   90.00
#
_symmetry.space_group_name_H-M   'P 1'
#
loop_
_entity.id
_entity.type
_entity.pdbx_description
1 polymer ?
#
loop_
_entity_poly.entity_id
_entity_poly.type
_entity_poly.pdbx_seq_one_letter_code
_entity_poly.pdbx_strand_id
1 'polypeptide(L)'
;MSQRKKLIEVALPLEAINAASAREKSIRHGHPSTLHLWWARRPLAAARAVIFTSLVDDPDDPNAPPEFVEACRKLRKGANASVEDTPRQRLFDFIELLVQWESTTDEDVLETARELIRLSTNGNPPPLLDPFAGGGSIPLEAQRLGLEAHASDLNPVAVMINKALIEIPPRFANMPPVNPRDREKIGGQAGWKGAQGLAADVRYYGEWMRDRAWERIGHLYPKGPNGETVIAWLWARTVKCPNPACGAQMPLVRSFTLGKKKGKEAWAKPQVDAATREIRFSVKQGKPPKEKDGTMKRSGAECVVCGEPVPFEYIRQEGQAGRMNEQMMAIATEGRDGRNYYAPDELHCQISREAEPHWKPEQQVTSPSHDVDRLPMYGMFSWGDAFTDRQLVALTNLSELVTQVRSQIEADAIEAGLLQDSNSLRNQGSEALAYSEAVSVYLAFAVDRSADRGSTVCSWDNSPKMEALRNTFARQAIPMTWDFAEGNPFSSSSGNWLNNVDWVAKAVELLHPDSIGFAVQRDAQSNSFPENMVISTDPPYYDNIGYADLSDFFYVWMRQALQSIFPDIFATLLVPKDPEIVASPHRFDGRKDDANRHFENGLHQAFLNIHRVVLPDFPLTTYYAFK
;
A
#
# COMPACT_ATOMS: atom_id res chain seq x y z
N MET A 1 -5.96 -41.92 21.07
CA MET A 1 -7.01 -41.81 20.04
C MET A 1 -6.31 -41.42 18.75
N SER A 2 -6.67 -41.98 17.59
CA SER A 2 -6.04 -41.52 16.34
C SER A 2 -6.43 -40.07 16.10
N GLN A 3 -5.46 -39.25 15.69
CA GLN A 3 -5.70 -37.86 15.31
C GLN A 3 -6.71 -37.81 14.16
N ARG A 4 -7.73 -36.93 14.27
CA ARG A 4 -8.71 -36.70 13.20
C ARG A 4 -7.98 -36.02 12.04
N LYS A 5 -8.12 -36.54 10.82
CA LYS A 5 -7.56 -35.86 9.66
C LYS A 5 -8.29 -34.56 9.40
N LYS A 6 -7.54 -33.48 9.22
CA LYS A 6 -8.04 -32.21 8.72
C LYS A 6 -8.19 -32.26 7.20
N LEU A 7 -9.14 -31.49 6.66
CA LEU A 7 -9.45 -31.57 5.24
C LEU A 7 -8.22 -31.26 4.37
N ILE A 8 -7.41 -30.28 4.78
CA ILE A 8 -6.18 -29.89 4.09
C ILE A 8 -5.16 -31.02 3.91
N GLU A 9 -5.16 -32.02 4.80
CA GLU A 9 -4.25 -33.16 4.75
C GLU A 9 -4.67 -34.22 3.72
N VAL A 10 -5.89 -34.10 3.18
CA VAL A 10 -6.49 -35.12 2.31
C VAL A 10 -6.79 -34.57 0.92
N ALA A 11 -7.48 -33.42 0.82
CA ALA A 11 -7.88 -32.87 -0.47
C ALA A 11 -8.32 -31.39 -0.39
N LEU A 12 -8.14 -30.67 -1.51
CA LEU A 12 -8.55 -29.27 -1.66
C LEU A 12 -9.06 -29.00 -3.09
N PRO A 13 -10.08 -28.13 -3.28
CA PRO A 13 -10.53 -27.67 -4.60
C PRO A 13 -9.57 -26.61 -5.17
N LEU A 14 -8.34 -27.02 -5.51
CA LEU A 14 -7.25 -26.13 -5.93
C LEU A 14 -7.59 -25.28 -7.15
N GLU A 15 -8.33 -25.81 -8.12
CA GLU A 15 -8.72 -25.07 -9.33
C GLU A 15 -9.55 -23.83 -8.99
N ALA A 16 -10.56 -23.98 -8.14
CA ALA A 16 -11.41 -22.88 -7.69
C ALA A 16 -10.64 -21.87 -6.84
N ILE A 17 -9.79 -22.33 -5.93
CA ILE A 17 -8.94 -21.46 -5.09
C ILE A 17 -8.00 -20.62 -5.97
N ASN A 18 -7.38 -21.24 -6.98
CA ASN A 18 -6.48 -20.56 -7.91
C ASN A 18 -7.23 -19.55 -8.80
N ALA A 19 -8.43 -19.90 -9.29
CA ALA A 19 -9.26 -19.01 -10.09
C ALA A 19 -9.69 -17.77 -9.28
N ALA A 20 -10.15 -17.97 -8.03
CA ALA A 20 -10.51 -16.88 -7.13
C ALA A 20 -9.31 -15.98 -6.81
N SER A 21 -8.15 -16.58 -6.48
CA SER A 21 -6.90 -15.87 -6.20
C SER A 21 -6.41 -15.04 -7.41
N ALA A 22 -6.60 -15.53 -8.64
CA ALA A 22 -6.25 -14.80 -9.85
C ALA A 22 -7.21 -13.62 -10.09
N ARG A 23 -8.52 -13.82 -9.87
CA ARG A 23 -9.56 -12.80 -10.03
C ARG A 23 -9.36 -11.64 -9.05
N GLU A 24 -9.01 -11.93 -7.81
CA GLU A 24 -8.78 -10.96 -6.73
C GLU A 24 -7.78 -9.86 -7.10
N LYS A 25 -6.75 -10.17 -7.91
CA LYS A 25 -5.74 -9.19 -8.38
C LYS A 25 -6.31 -8.01 -9.14
N SER A 26 -7.50 -8.16 -9.73
CA SER A 26 -8.21 -7.12 -10.48
C SER A 26 -9.15 -6.28 -9.61
N ILE A 27 -9.42 -6.73 -8.38
CA ILE A 27 -10.33 -6.07 -7.45
C ILE A 27 -9.57 -4.94 -6.76
N ARG A 28 -10.15 -3.74 -6.83
CA ARG A 28 -9.56 -2.55 -6.24
C ARG A 28 -10.43 -2.01 -5.11
N HIS A 29 -11.73 -1.87 -5.34
CA HIS A 29 -12.62 -1.25 -4.35
C HIS A 29 -12.79 -2.13 -3.11
N GLY A 30 -12.42 -1.57 -1.95
CA GLY A 30 -12.55 -2.22 -0.66
C GLY A 30 -11.55 -3.34 -0.36
N HIS A 31 -10.65 -3.63 -1.29
CA HIS A 31 -9.59 -4.61 -1.06
C HIS A 31 -8.53 -4.05 -0.09
N PRO A 32 -8.01 -4.83 0.88
CA PRO A 32 -6.96 -4.40 1.82
C PRO A 32 -5.70 -3.82 1.17
N SER A 33 -5.39 -4.19 -0.09
CA SER A 33 -4.29 -3.58 -0.87
C SER A 33 -4.52 -2.10 -1.22
N THR A 34 -5.74 -1.60 -1.06
CA THR A 34 -6.09 -0.19 -1.22
C THR A 34 -6.10 0.59 0.08
N LEU A 35 -6.00 -0.09 1.23
CA LEU A 35 -5.74 0.53 2.53
C LEU A 35 -4.31 1.10 2.55
N HIS A 36 -3.31 0.22 2.37
CA HIS A 36 -1.90 0.59 2.29
C HIS A 36 -1.15 -0.40 1.38
N LEU A 37 -0.10 0.07 0.71
CA LEU A 37 0.74 -0.78 -0.12
C LEU A 37 1.52 -1.79 0.75
N TRP A 38 1.56 -3.04 0.31
CA TRP A 38 2.51 -4.05 0.80
C TRP A 38 2.93 -4.93 -0.37
N TRP A 39 4.24 -5.15 -0.55
CA TRP A 39 4.79 -5.70 -1.79
C TRP A 39 4.46 -7.17 -2.06
N ALA A 40 4.32 -7.98 -1.00
CA ALA A 40 3.94 -9.39 -1.10
C ALA A 40 2.73 -9.66 -0.22
N ARG A 41 1.54 -9.44 -0.78
CA ARG A 41 0.28 -9.76 -0.11
C ARG A 41 -0.22 -11.11 -0.63
N ARG A 42 -0.42 -12.05 0.29
CA ARG A 42 -1.04 -13.35 -0.02
C ARG A 42 -2.50 -13.12 -0.47
N PRO A 43 -2.99 -13.78 -1.53
CA PRO A 43 -4.39 -13.69 -1.92
C PRO A 43 -5.29 -14.14 -0.76
N LEU A 44 -6.33 -13.35 -0.49
CA LEU A 44 -7.30 -13.60 0.57
C LEU A 44 -8.04 -14.93 0.33
N ALA A 45 -8.38 -15.24 -0.92
CA ALA A 45 -9.03 -16.51 -1.28
C ALA A 45 -8.20 -17.73 -0.83
N ALA A 46 -6.88 -17.70 -1.08
CA ALA A 46 -5.96 -18.76 -0.67
C ALA A 46 -5.77 -18.80 0.85
N ALA A 47 -5.65 -17.64 1.50
CA ALA A 47 -5.55 -17.56 2.96
C ALA A 47 -6.78 -18.18 3.64
N ARG A 48 -7.97 -17.73 3.26
CA ARG A 48 -9.25 -18.24 3.77
C ARG A 48 -9.39 -19.75 3.59
N ALA A 49 -9.13 -20.26 2.39
CA ALA A 49 -9.25 -21.69 2.10
C ALA A 49 -8.32 -22.53 2.99
N VAL A 50 -7.05 -22.15 3.08
CA VAL A 50 -6.05 -22.89 3.86
C VAL A 50 -6.37 -22.83 5.35
N ILE A 51 -6.75 -21.67 5.90
CA ILE A 51 -7.14 -21.56 7.31
C ILE A 51 -8.37 -22.43 7.59
N PHE A 52 -9.44 -22.28 6.80
CA PHE A 52 -10.67 -23.04 6.98
C PHE A 52 -10.42 -24.55 6.94
N THR A 53 -9.70 -25.02 5.92
CA THR A 53 -9.41 -26.46 5.74
C THR A 53 -8.38 -27.04 6.69
N SER A 54 -7.60 -26.19 7.38
CA SER A 54 -6.74 -26.60 8.49
C SER A 54 -7.54 -26.84 9.78
N LEU A 55 -8.72 -26.25 9.90
CA LEU A 55 -9.54 -26.32 11.11
C LEU A 55 -10.65 -27.37 11.02
N VAL A 56 -11.31 -27.47 9.86
CA VAL A 56 -12.37 -28.45 9.65
C VAL A 56 -11.81 -29.85 9.41
N ASP A 57 -12.50 -30.85 9.97
CA ASP A 57 -12.15 -32.25 9.79
C ASP A 57 -12.50 -32.72 8.37
N ASP A 58 -11.85 -33.78 7.90
CA ASP A 58 -12.31 -34.52 6.73
C ASP A 58 -13.61 -35.27 7.08
N PRO A 59 -14.76 -34.99 6.43
CA PRO A 59 -16.02 -35.65 6.80
C PRO A 59 -16.07 -37.14 6.50
N ASP A 60 -15.11 -37.69 5.73
CA ASP A 60 -14.98 -39.14 5.54
C ASP A 60 -14.02 -39.79 6.55
N ASP A 61 -13.39 -39.03 7.46
CA ASP A 61 -12.62 -39.61 8.56
C ASP A 61 -13.59 -40.36 9.51
N PRO A 62 -13.33 -41.63 9.86
CA PRO A 62 -14.19 -42.39 10.76
C PRO A 62 -14.40 -41.76 12.14
N ASN A 63 -13.51 -40.85 12.55
CA ASN A 63 -13.54 -40.15 13.83
C ASN A 63 -14.04 -38.69 13.71
N ALA A 64 -14.50 -38.26 12.53
CA ALA A 64 -15.10 -36.95 12.35
C ALA A 64 -16.37 -36.80 13.22
N PRO A 65 -16.62 -35.63 13.83
CA PRO A 65 -17.82 -35.42 14.64
C PRO A 65 -19.10 -35.71 13.83
N PRO A 66 -20.03 -36.56 14.31
CA PRO A 66 -21.24 -36.89 13.57
C PRO A 66 -22.09 -35.66 13.20
N GLU A 67 -22.11 -34.66 14.10
CA GLU A 67 -22.77 -33.37 13.90
C GLU A 67 -22.11 -32.52 12.80
N PHE A 68 -20.78 -32.52 12.70
CA PHE A 68 -20.05 -31.90 11.58
C PHE A 68 -20.39 -32.58 10.24
N VAL A 69 -20.34 -33.92 10.21
CA VAL A 69 -20.67 -34.69 8.99
C VAL A 69 -22.10 -34.41 8.55
N GLU A 70 -23.05 -34.33 9.50
CA GLU A 70 -24.44 -34.01 9.20
C GLU A 70 -24.63 -32.57 8.73
N ALA A 71 -23.88 -31.60 9.27
CA ALA A 71 -23.86 -30.24 8.76
C ALA A 71 -23.36 -30.22 7.30
N CYS A 72 -22.29 -30.95 6.98
CA CYS A 72 -21.80 -31.09 5.60
C CYS A 72 -22.86 -31.67 4.65
N ARG A 73 -23.68 -32.64 5.09
CA ARG A 73 -24.80 -33.18 4.28
C ARG A 73 -25.89 -32.15 3.98
N LYS A 74 -26.02 -31.11 4.80
CA LYS A 74 -27.02 -30.04 4.63
C LYS A 74 -26.53 -28.89 3.76
N LEU A 75 -25.22 -28.79 3.51
CA LEU A 75 -24.64 -27.80 2.62
C LEU A 75 -25.26 -27.87 1.22
N ARG A 76 -25.30 -26.72 0.53
CA ARG A 76 -25.86 -26.62 -0.81
C ARG A 76 -25.10 -27.53 -1.79
N LYS A 77 -25.85 -28.21 -2.66
CA LYS A 77 -25.29 -28.96 -3.79
C LYS A 77 -24.80 -28.01 -4.87
N GLY A 78 -23.54 -28.15 -5.27
CA GLY A 78 -22.93 -27.47 -6.41
C GLY A 78 -22.48 -28.48 -7.47
N ALA A 79 -21.43 -28.12 -8.20
CA ALA A 79 -20.93 -28.92 -9.32
C ALA A 79 -20.30 -30.25 -8.86
N ASN A 80 -19.59 -30.22 -7.74
CA ASN A 80 -18.90 -31.40 -7.19
C ASN A 80 -19.90 -32.44 -6.69
N ALA A 81 -20.87 -32.03 -5.85
CA ALA A 81 -21.88 -32.93 -5.31
C ALA A 81 -22.92 -33.39 -6.35
N SER A 82 -22.92 -32.80 -7.56
CA SER A 82 -23.73 -33.27 -8.68
C SER A 82 -23.16 -34.53 -9.34
N VAL A 83 -21.84 -34.75 -9.23
CA VAL A 83 -21.19 -35.98 -9.69
C VAL A 83 -21.42 -37.12 -8.69
N GLU A 84 -21.14 -36.84 -7.41
CA GLU A 84 -21.37 -37.77 -6.32
C GLU A 84 -21.76 -36.99 -5.05
N ASP A 85 -22.98 -37.22 -4.55
CA ASP A 85 -23.55 -36.47 -3.43
C ASP A 85 -23.05 -36.97 -2.06
N THR A 86 -21.78 -36.70 -1.76
CA THR A 86 -21.15 -37.02 -0.47
C THR A 86 -20.95 -35.76 0.40
N PRO A 87 -20.81 -35.91 1.74
CA PRO A 87 -20.45 -34.80 2.61
C PRO A 87 -19.20 -34.04 2.15
N ARG A 88 -18.16 -34.75 1.69
CA ARG A 88 -16.93 -34.13 1.18
C ARG A 88 -17.17 -33.29 -0.07
N GLN A 89 -17.92 -33.81 -1.04
CA GLN A 89 -18.17 -33.07 -2.29
C GLN A 89 -19.04 -31.83 -2.06
N ARG A 90 -20.00 -31.89 -1.12
CA ARG A 90 -20.74 -30.69 -0.70
C ARG A 90 -19.87 -29.69 0.04
N LEU A 91 -18.92 -30.16 0.85
CA LEU A 91 -17.94 -29.30 1.50
C LEU A 91 -17.03 -28.62 0.46
N PHE A 92 -16.67 -29.29 -0.62
CA PHE A 92 -15.95 -28.67 -1.75
C PHE A 92 -16.79 -27.60 -2.43
N ASP A 93 -18.05 -27.89 -2.75
CA ASP A 93 -18.97 -26.89 -3.32
C ASP A 93 -19.10 -25.66 -2.41
N PHE A 94 -19.12 -25.86 -1.08
CA PHE A 94 -19.10 -24.76 -0.13
C PHE A 94 -17.78 -24.01 -0.12
N ILE A 95 -16.63 -24.68 -0.19
CA ILE A 95 -15.32 -24.01 -0.27
C ILE A 95 -15.21 -23.16 -1.54
N GLU A 96 -15.70 -23.66 -2.69
CA GLU A 96 -15.72 -22.89 -3.94
C GLU A 96 -16.53 -21.59 -3.82
N LEU A 97 -17.64 -21.62 -3.08
CA LEU A 97 -18.41 -20.42 -2.71
C LEU A 97 -17.62 -19.54 -1.72
N LEU A 98 -17.11 -20.14 -0.64
CA LEU A 98 -16.42 -19.46 0.45
C LEU A 98 -15.24 -18.62 -0.05
N VAL A 99 -14.48 -19.08 -1.04
CA VAL A 99 -13.29 -18.40 -1.55
C VAL A 99 -13.59 -17.22 -2.50
N GLN A 100 -14.85 -17.00 -2.87
CA GLN A 100 -15.22 -15.87 -3.71
C GLN A 100 -15.02 -14.53 -2.98
N TRP A 101 -14.75 -13.47 -3.74
CA TRP A 101 -14.62 -12.12 -3.19
C TRP A 101 -15.94 -11.63 -2.59
N GLU A 102 -17.05 -11.92 -3.25
CA GLU A 102 -18.39 -11.55 -2.81
C GLU A 102 -18.72 -12.15 -1.44
N SER A 103 -18.17 -13.32 -1.11
CA SER A 103 -18.36 -13.99 0.17
C SER A 103 -17.54 -13.40 1.32
N THR A 104 -16.66 -12.42 1.07
CA THR A 104 -15.88 -11.74 2.12
C THR A 104 -16.72 -10.91 3.08
N THR A 105 -17.96 -10.60 2.69
CA THR A 105 -18.93 -9.78 3.43
C THR A 105 -20.33 -10.42 3.45
N ASP A 106 -20.44 -11.70 3.08
CA ASP A 106 -21.70 -12.44 3.08
C ASP A 106 -21.80 -13.21 4.40
N GLU A 107 -22.60 -12.69 5.34
CA GLU A 107 -22.73 -13.27 6.68
C GLU A 107 -23.32 -14.68 6.66
N ASP A 108 -24.20 -15.02 5.72
CA ASP A 108 -24.76 -16.37 5.68
C ASP A 108 -23.66 -17.39 5.33
N VAL A 109 -22.76 -17.02 4.40
CA VAL A 109 -21.61 -17.85 4.03
C VAL A 109 -20.56 -17.90 5.14
N LEU A 110 -20.21 -16.75 5.74
CA LEU A 110 -19.21 -16.68 6.81
C LEU A 110 -19.69 -17.39 8.08
N GLU A 111 -20.95 -17.24 8.46
CA GLU A 111 -21.52 -17.92 9.62
C GLU A 111 -21.58 -19.45 9.41
N THR A 112 -21.89 -19.90 8.19
CA THR A 112 -21.78 -21.33 7.84
C THR A 112 -20.35 -21.84 8.04
N ALA A 113 -19.33 -21.07 7.62
CA ALA A 113 -17.93 -21.44 7.83
C ALA A 113 -17.57 -21.49 9.33
N ARG A 114 -18.01 -20.49 10.11
CA ARG A 114 -17.81 -20.42 11.57
C ARG A 114 -18.49 -21.59 12.29
N GLU A 115 -19.70 -21.98 11.88
CA GLU A 115 -20.41 -23.14 12.41
C GLU A 115 -19.64 -24.44 12.14
N LEU A 116 -19.19 -24.67 10.90
CA LEU A 116 -18.40 -25.85 10.57
C LEU A 116 -17.09 -25.91 11.36
N ILE A 117 -16.39 -24.79 11.53
CA ILE A 117 -15.20 -24.71 12.39
C ILE A 117 -15.55 -25.06 13.84
N ARG A 118 -16.62 -24.49 14.39
CA ARG A 118 -17.07 -24.79 15.77
C ARG A 118 -17.37 -26.28 15.94
N LEU A 119 -18.07 -26.92 14.99
CA LEU A 119 -18.36 -28.35 15.07
C LEU A 119 -17.09 -29.21 15.03
N SER A 120 -16.11 -28.89 14.19
CA SER A 120 -14.82 -29.60 14.14
C SER A 120 -13.91 -29.33 15.35
N THR A 121 -14.16 -28.26 16.10
CA THR A 121 -13.36 -27.84 17.27
C THR A 121 -14.09 -28.02 18.60
N ASN A 122 -15.20 -28.79 18.62
CA ASN A 122 -16.05 -29.02 19.79
C ASN A 122 -16.52 -27.72 20.47
N GLY A 123 -16.85 -26.71 19.66
CA GLY A 123 -17.34 -25.41 20.10
C GLY A 123 -16.26 -24.43 20.54
N ASN A 124 -14.98 -24.79 20.48
CA ASN A 124 -13.86 -23.96 20.95
C ASN A 124 -12.79 -23.76 19.86
N PRO A 125 -13.05 -22.89 18.86
CA PRO A 125 -12.06 -22.58 17.83
C PRO A 125 -10.76 -22.02 18.46
N PRO A 126 -9.58 -22.54 18.09
CA PRO A 126 -8.32 -22.07 18.66
C PRO A 126 -7.92 -20.69 18.11
N PRO A 127 -7.12 -19.91 18.84
CA PRO A 127 -6.51 -18.70 18.31
C PRO A 127 -5.50 -19.03 17.20
N LEU A 128 -5.34 -18.13 16.23
CA LEU A 128 -4.43 -18.28 15.10
C LEU A 128 -3.32 -17.24 15.15
N LEU A 129 -2.08 -17.65 14.92
CA LEU A 129 -0.90 -16.79 14.86
C LEU A 129 -0.27 -16.81 13.46
N ASP A 130 -0.02 -15.61 12.93
CA ASP A 130 0.91 -15.36 11.82
C ASP A 130 2.12 -14.54 12.31
N PRO A 131 3.31 -15.15 12.46
CA PRO A 131 4.53 -14.48 12.89
C PRO A 131 5.25 -13.68 11.80
N PHE A 132 4.77 -13.74 10.55
CA PHE A 132 5.28 -12.99 9.39
C PHE A 132 4.13 -12.27 8.69
N ALA A 133 3.32 -11.56 9.47
CA ALA A 133 2.00 -11.09 9.05
C ALA A 133 2.04 -10.17 7.81
N GLY A 134 3.11 -9.40 7.63
CA GLY A 134 3.31 -8.53 6.47
C GLY A 134 2.09 -7.66 6.18
N GLY A 135 1.43 -7.92 5.04
CA GLY A 135 0.23 -7.17 4.63
C GLY A 135 -1.02 -7.48 5.46
N GLY A 136 -1.06 -8.57 6.21
CA GLY A 136 -2.17 -8.94 7.10
C GLY A 136 -3.31 -9.74 6.46
N SER A 137 -3.06 -10.42 5.33
CA SER A 137 -4.10 -11.24 4.68
C SER A 137 -4.54 -12.43 5.54
N ILE A 138 -3.57 -13.17 6.10
CA ILE A 138 -3.84 -14.37 6.93
C ILE A 138 -4.62 -14.00 8.19
N PRO A 139 -4.17 -13.05 9.03
CA PRO A 139 -4.92 -12.71 10.24
C PRO A 139 -6.29 -12.08 9.96
N LEU A 140 -6.44 -11.31 8.87
CA LEU A 140 -7.75 -10.78 8.47
C LEU A 140 -8.74 -11.90 8.12
N GLU A 141 -8.29 -12.91 7.37
CA GLU A 141 -9.16 -14.04 7.02
C GLU A 141 -9.42 -14.96 8.22
N ALA A 142 -8.47 -15.09 9.15
CA ALA A 142 -8.70 -15.76 10.43
C ALA A 142 -9.83 -15.09 11.23
N GLN A 143 -9.80 -13.76 11.32
CA GLN A 143 -10.85 -12.97 11.99
C GLN A 143 -12.23 -13.15 11.32
N ARG A 144 -12.29 -13.11 9.97
CA ARG A 144 -13.54 -13.35 9.22
C ARG A 144 -14.13 -14.74 9.48
N LEU A 145 -13.26 -15.74 9.63
CA LEU A 145 -13.62 -17.13 9.98
C LEU A 145 -13.97 -17.33 11.47
N GLY A 146 -14.01 -16.25 12.27
CA GLY A 146 -14.45 -16.30 13.66
C GLY A 146 -13.34 -16.65 14.67
N LEU A 147 -12.07 -16.53 14.28
CA LEU A 147 -10.93 -16.85 15.14
C LEU A 147 -10.40 -15.59 15.82
N GLU A 148 -9.85 -15.77 17.02
CA GLU A 148 -8.96 -14.79 17.62
C GLU A 148 -7.65 -14.74 16.80
N ALA A 149 -7.36 -13.59 16.20
CA ALA A 149 -6.27 -13.42 15.26
C ALA A 149 -5.07 -12.72 15.90
N HIS A 150 -3.90 -13.37 15.89
CA HIS A 150 -2.63 -12.81 16.33
C HIS A 150 -1.73 -12.57 15.13
N ALA A 151 -1.37 -11.32 14.91
CA ALA A 151 -0.43 -10.89 13.90
C ALA A 151 0.84 -10.37 14.56
N SER A 152 1.99 -10.77 14.05
CA SER A 152 3.23 -10.09 14.40
C SER A 152 4.15 -9.93 13.20
N ASP A 153 4.94 -8.87 13.24
CA ASP A 153 5.95 -8.59 12.22
C ASP A 153 7.07 -7.74 12.85
N LEU A 154 8.29 -7.89 12.34
CA LEU A 154 9.41 -7.03 12.73
C LEU A 154 9.20 -5.59 12.23
N ASN A 155 8.58 -5.44 11.06
CA ASN A 155 8.45 -4.19 10.33
C ASN A 155 7.30 -3.33 10.90
N PRO A 156 7.59 -2.13 11.44
CA PRO A 156 6.57 -1.21 11.97
C PRO A 156 5.42 -0.90 11.01
N VAL A 157 5.71 -0.79 9.70
CA VAL A 157 4.69 -0.50 8.68
C VAL A 157 3.72 -1.68 8.57
N ALA A 158 4.23 -2.92 8.51
CA ALA A 158 3.40 -4.13 8.52
C ALA A 158 2.54 -4.22 9.78
N VAL A 159 3.12 -3.92 10.94
CA VAL A 159 2.39 -3.93 12.23
C VAL A 159 1.23 -2.93 12.19
N MET A 160 1.46 -1.71 11.70
CA MET A 160 0.39 -0.71 11.59
C MET A 160 -0.71 -1.12 10.61
N ILE A 161 -0.34 -1.73 9.47
CA ILE A 161 -1.32 -2.29 8.53
C ILE A 161 -2.19 -3.34 9.24
N ASN A 162 -1.57 -4.26 9.99
CA ASN A 162 -2.31 -5.29 10.73
C ASN A 162 -3.19 -4.67 11.82
N LYS A 163 -2.70 -3.70 12.61
CA LYS A 163 -3.54 -2.98 13.59
C LYS A 163 -4.78 -2.38 12.94
N ALA A 164 -4.61 -1.72 11.80
CA ALA A 164 -5.70 -1.10 11.07
C ALA A 164 -6.69 -2.09 10.42
N LEU A 165 -6.26 -3.34 10.16
CA LEU A 165 -7.09 -4.38 9.58
C LEU A 165 -7.87 -5.19 10.64
N ILE A 166 -7.20 -5.58 11.73
CA ILE A 166 -7.75 -6.57 12.68
C ILE A 166 -7.92 -6.05 14.11
N GLU A 167 -7.23 -4.99 14.53
CA GLU A 167 -7.23 -4.54 15.94
C GLU A 167 -8.11 -3.31 16.18
N ILE A 168 -8.07 -2.34 15.27
CA ILE A 168 -8.82 -1.08 15.36
C ILE A 168 -10.31 -1.28 15.02
N PRO A 169 -10.70 -1.95 13.92
CA PRO A 169 -12.11 -2.05 13.53
C PRO A 169 -13.04 -2.70 14.58
N PRO A 170 -12.66 -3.81 15.25
CA PRO A 170 -13.49 -4.41 16.32
C PRO A 170 -13.81 -3.48 17.48
N ARG A 171 -12.91 -2.53 17.79
CA ARG A 171 -13.10 -1.61 18.92
C ARG A 171 -14.21 -0.59 18.68
N PHE A 172 -14.44 -0.25 17.42
CA PHE A 172 -15.37 0.81 17.01
C PHE A 172 -16.49 0.27 16.11
N ALA A 173 -16.71 -1.04 16.15
CA ALA A 173 -17.72 -1.72 15.34
C ALA A 173 -19.13 -1.23 15.69
N ASN A 174 -19.94 -1.01 14.66
CA ASN A 174 -21.34 -0.58 14.75
C ASN A 174 -21.55 0.80 15.43
N MET A 175 -20.47 1.56 15.64
CA MET A 175 -20.59 2.93 16.13
C MET A 175 -21.00 3.87 14.99
N PRO A 176 -21.91 4.85 15.24
CA PRO A 176 -22.15 5.92 14.31
C PRO A 176 -20.93 6.84 14.20
N PRO A 177 -20.73 7.54 13.07
CA PRO A 177 -19.69 8.53 12.95
C PRO A 177 -19.89 9.67 13.95
N VAL A 178 -18.79 10.29 14.37
CA VAL A 178 -18.79 11.43 15.29
C VAL A 178 -18.88 12.76 14.55
N ASN A 179 -18.63 12.80 13.24
CA ASN A 179 -18.65 14.05 12.50
C ASN A 179 -20.02 14.75 12.52
N PRO A 180 -20.05 16.09 12.60
CA PRO A 180 -21.31 16.85 12.66
C PRO A 180 -22.26 16.59 11.48
N ARG A 181 -21.72 16.44 10.27
CA ARG A 181 -22.51 16.33 9.03
C ARG A 181 -23.38 15.07 8.98
N ASP A 182 -22.84 13.94 9.41
CA ASP A 182 -23.59 12.67 9.39
C ASP A 182 -24.53 12.55 10.60
N ARG A 183 -24.21 13.22 11.72
CA ARG A 183 -25.07 13.27 12.90
C ARG A 183 -26.34 14.08 12.71
N GLU A 184 -26.31 15.12 11.87
CA GLU A 184 -27.50 15.94 11.55
C GLU A 184 -28.54 15.21 10.68
N LYS A 185 -28.19 14.10 10.04
CA LYS A 185 -29.12 13.34 9.19
C LYS A 185 -30.17 12.63 10.05
N ILE A 186 -31.44 12.65 9.61
CA ILE A 186 -32.53 11.92 10.29
C ILE A 186 -32.16 10.43 10.33
N GLY A 187 -32.08 9.85 11.52
CA GLY A 187 -31.60 8.48 11.72
C GLY A 187 -30.08 8.35 11.85
N GLY A 188 -29.32 9.45 11.99
CA GLY A 188 -27.85 9.46 12.05
C GLY A 188 -27.23 8.64 13.18
N GLN A 189 -28.02 8.19 14.16
CA GLN A 189 -27.62 7.26 15.21
C GLN A 189 -27.93 5.78 14.91
N ALA A 190 -28.73 5.49 13.88
CA ALA A 190 -29.24 4.14 13.58
C ALA A 190 -28.80 3.69 12.18
N GLY A 191 -28.29 2.46 12.08
CA GLY A 191 -28.07 1.78 10.79
C GLY A 191 -26.62 1.67 10.31
N TRP A 192 -25.63 2.09 11.11
CA TRP A 192 -24.21 1.86 10.83
C TRP A 192 -23.81 0.43 11.23
N LYS A 193 -23.25 -0.33 10.29
CA LYS A 193 -22.80 -1.71 10.51
C LYS A 193 -21.30 -1.84 10.37
N GLY A 194 -20.68 -2.68 11.19
CA GLY A 194 -19.24 -2.92 11.16
C GLY A 194 -18.45 -1.61 11.29
N ALA A 195 -17.47 -1.39 10.41
CA ALA A 195 -16.62 -0.20 10.45
C ALA A 195 -17.13 0.98 9.58
N GLN A 196 -18.41 0.99 9.19
CA GLN A 196 -18.96 2.04 8.32
C GLN A 196 -18.90 3.45 8.94
N GLY A 197 -19.14 3.60 10.24
CA GLY A 197 -19.05 4.90 10.92
C GLY A 197 -17.62 5.45 10.90
N LEU A 198 -16.65 4.59 11.22
CA LEU A 198 -15.23 4.91 11.14
C LEU A 198 -14.82 5.32 9.71
N ALA A 199 -15.28 4.59 8.69
CA ALA A 199 -15.02 4.93 7.29
C ALA A 199 -15.65 6.28 6.87
N ALA A 200 -16.84 6.62 7.40
CA ALA A 200 -17.48 7.91 7.15
C ALA A 200 -16.68 9.07 7.76
N ASP A 201 -16.19 8.91 8.98
CA ASP A 201 -15.32 9.91 9.63
C ASP A 201 -13.99 10.07 8.91
N VAL A 202 -13.35 8.98 8.45
CA VAL A 202 -12.14 9.08 7.61
C VAL A 202 -12.38 9.96 6.38
N ARG A 203 -13.54 9.83 5.71
CA ARG A 203 -13.89 10.70 4.58
C ARG A 203 -14.11 12.15 5.02
N TYR A 204 -14.92 12.37 6.06
CA TYR A 204 -15.24 13.71 6.54
C TYR A 204 -14.00 14.49 6.98
N TYR A 205 -13.17 13.88 7.83
CA TYR A 205 -11.96 14.52 8.33
C TYR A 205 -10.87 14.61 7.25
N GLY A 206 -10.87 13.72 6.26
CA GLY A 206 -10.07 13.87 5.05
C GLY A 206 -10.47 15.09 4.21
N GLU A 207 -11.78 15.37 4.08
CA GLU A 207 -12.29 16.61 3.46
C GLU A 207 -11.89 17.85 4.27
N TRP A 208 -12.02 17.79 5.60
CA TRP A 208 -11.54 18.85 6.49
C TRP A 208 -10.05 19.15 6.28
N MET A 209 -9.20 18.11 6.24
CA MET A 209 -7.77 18.27 5.98
C MET A 209 -7.49 18.87 4.60
N ARG A 210 -8.27 18.48 3.58
CA ARG A 210 -8.16 19.04 2.23
C ARG A 210 -8.37 20.55 2.25
N ASP A 211 -9.42 21.02 2.93
CA ASP A 211 -9.78 22.43 2.95
C ASP A 211 -8.75 23.25 3.74
N ARG A 212 -8.27 22.72 4.88
CA ARG A 212 -7.16 23.33 5.63
C ARG A 212 -5.86 23.38 4.86
N ALA A 213 -5.54 22.32 4.10
CA ALA A 213 -4.38 22.33 3.22
C ALA A 213 -4.55 23.35 2.10
N TRP A 214 -5.74 23.48 1.51
CA TRP A 214 -6.00 24.49 0.48
C TRP A 214 -5.81 25.92 1.00
N GLU A 215 -6.25 26.21 2.23
CA GLU A 215 -6.01 27.52 2.88
C GLU A 215 -4.51 27.83 3.02
N ARG A 216 -3.69 26.83 3.35
CA ARG A 216 -2.23 27.01 3.58
C ARG A 216 -1.43 27.08 2.29
N ILE A 217 -1.69 26.18 1.35
CA ILE A 217 -0.81 25.92 0.20
C ILE A 217 -1.52 25.95 -1.14
N GLY A 218 -2.82 26.27 -1.20
CA GLY A 218 -3.58 26.32 -2.45
C GLY A 218 -3.04 27.33 -3.46
N HIS A 219 -2.36 28.38 -2.99
CA HIS A 219 -1.67 29.35 -3.84
C HIS A 219 -0.54 28.75 -4.68
N LEU A 220 0.02 27.59 -4.29
CA LEU A 220 1.04 26.86 -5.04
C LEU A 220 0.47 26.01 -6.20
N TYR A 221 -0.86 25.99 -6.36
CA TYR A 221 -1.58 25.17 -7.34
C TYR A 221 -2.48 26.04 -8.24
N PRO A 222 -1.89 26.86 -9.13
CA PRO A 222 -2.64 27.75 -10.01
C PRO A 222 -3.53 26.95 -10.98
N LYS A 223 -4.57 27.63 -11.49
CA LYS A 223 -5.36 27.13 -12.63
C LYS A 223 -4.50 27.14 -13.90
N GLY A 224 -4.85 26.27 -14.84
CA GLY A 224 -4.20 26.21 -16.14
C GLY A 224 -4.52 27.45 -17.01
N PRO A 225 -3.90 27.55 -18.19
CA PRO A 225 -3.93 28.76 -19.00
C PRO A 225 -5.33 29.28 -19.41
N ASN A 226 -6.35 28.43 -19.50
CA ASN A 226 -7.73 28.86 -19.76
C ASN A 226 -8.66 28.72 -18.54
N GLY A 227 -8.10 28.68 -17.33
CA GLY A 227 -8.86 28.54 -16.08
C GLY A 227 -9.22 27.10 -15.71
N GLU A 228 -8.81 26.10 -16.51
CA GLU A 228 -9.04 24.69 -16.16
C GLU A 228 -8.22 24.26 -14.93
N THR A 229 -8.64 23.20 -14.23
CA THR A 229 -7.84 22.65 -13.14
C THR A 229 -6.64 21.89 -13.71
N VAL A 230 -5.42 22.25 -13.29
CA VAL A 230 -4.23 21.45 -13.56
C VAL A 230 -4.33 20.13 -12.81
N ILE A 231 -4.05 19.04 -13.50
CA ILE A 231 -4.03 17.69 -12.90
C ILE A 231 -2.61 17.16 -12.70
N ALA A 232 -1.67 17.59 -13.55
CA ALA A 232 -0.26 17.25 -13.40
C ALA A 232 0.66 18.27 -14.08
N TRP A 233 1.84 18.46 -13.51
CA TRP A 233 2.99 19.11 -14.15
C TRP A 233 3.98 18.03 -14.57
N LEU A 234 4.43 18.06 -15.82
CA LEU A 234 5.32 17.06 -16.39
C LEU A 234 6.72 17.65 -16.50
N TRP A 235 7.69 16.96 -15.91
CA TRP A 235 9.04 17.45 -15.68
C TRP A 235 10.08 16.54 -16.36
N ALA A 236 11.16 17.12 -16.84
CA ALA A 236 12.39 16.42 -17.22
C ALA A 236 13.48 16.71 -16.20
N ARG A 237 14.24 15.70 -15.80
CA ARG A 237 15.54 15.92 -15.18
C ARG A 237 16.53 16.43 -16.22
N THR A 238 17.52 17.22 -15.82
CA THR A 238 18.48 17.82 -16.74
C THR A 238 19.92 17.68 -16.22
N VAL A 239 20.87 17.49 -17.13
CA VAL A 239 22.31 17.52 -16.84
C VAL A 239 23.05 18.31 -17.91
N LYS A 240 24.20 18.91 -17.56
CA LYS A 240 24.99 19.67 -18.52
C LYS A 240 25.56 18.74 -19.59
N CYS A 241 25.48 19.13 -20.87
CA CYS A 241 26.11 18.39 -21.96
C CYS A 241 27.64 18.33 -21.75
N PRO A 242 28.27 17.14 -21.80
CA PRO A 242 29.70 16.97 -21.57
C PRO A 242 30.55 17.58 -22.70
N ASN A 243 30.00 17.76 -23.90
CA ASN A 243 30.68 18.44 -24.99
C ASN A 243 30.92 19.91 -24.61
N PRO A 244 32.17 20.35 -24.38
CA PRO A 244 32.47 21.71 -23.93
C PRO A 244 32.06 22.77 -24.95
N ALA A 245 32.06 22.42 -26.23
CA ALA A 245 31.61 23.29 -27.30
C ALA A 245 30.10 23.43 -27.35
N CYS A 246 29.33 22.58 -26.65
CA CYS A 246 27.87 22.66 -26.51
C CYS A 246 27.47 23.25 -25.16
N GLY A 247 27.80 22.58 -24.06
CA GLY A 247 27.54 23.03 -22.68
C GLY A 247 26.07 23.25 -22.30
N ALA A 248 25.10 22.89 -23.16
CA ALA A 248 23.68 23.11 -22.92
C ALA A 248 23.18 22.28 -21.72
N GLN A 249 22.21 22.80 -20.97
CA GLN A 249 21.49 21.99 -19.98
C GLN A 249 20.50 21.09 -20.71
N MET A 250 20.81 19.79 -20.84
CA MET A 250 20.04 18.88 -21.68
C MET A 250 19.00 18.09 -20.86
N PRO A 251 17.74 17.99 -21.35
CA PRO A 251 16.71 17.22 -20.68
C PRO A 251 16.89 15.72 -20.91
N LEU A 252 16.66 14.93 -19.86
CA LEU A 252 16.64 13.48 -19.84
C LEU A 252 15.19 13.03 -19.91
N VAL A 253 14.74 12.58 -21.08
CA VAL A 253 13.33 12.26 -21.34
C VAL A 253 13.25 10.93 -22.07
N ARG A 254 12.44 10.01 -21.55
CA ARG A 254 12.19 8.70 -22.17
C ARG A 254 11.32 8.80 -23.41
N SER A 255 10.30 9.66 -23.39
CA SER A 255 9.42 9.95 -24.53
C SER A 255 8.84 11.35 -24.38
N PHE A 256 8.83 12.12 -25.46
CA PHE A 256 8.17 13.41 -25.51
C PHE A 256 6.65 13.31 -25.70
N THR A 257 6.12 12.10 -25.92
CA THR A 257 4.69 11.88 -26.11
C THR A 257 3.91 12.12 -24.82
N LEU A 258 2.96 13.05 -24.86
CA LEU A 258 2.09 13.41 -23.73
C LEU A 258 0.80 12.59 -23.71
N GLY A 259 0.18 12.40 -24.88
CA GLY A 259 -1.08 11.66 -25.03
C GLY A 259 -1.15 10.90 -26.34
N LYS A 260 -1.73 9.69 -26.32
CA LYS A 260 -1.86 8.79 -27.48
C LYS A 260 -3.31 8.59 -27.96
N LYS A 261 -4.26 9.31 -27.36
CA LYS A 261 -5.68 9.20 -27.70
C LYS A 261 -5.89 9.68 -29.15
N LYS A 262 -6.49 8.83 -29.98
CA LYS A 262 -6.70 9.11 -31.42
C LYS A 262 -7.47 10.41 -31.61
N GLY A 263 -6.94 11.32 -32.43
CA GLY A 263 -7.52 12.64 -32.70
C GLY A 263 -7.19 13.69 -31.64
N LYS A 264 -6.46 13.32 -30.59
CA LYS A 264 -5.99 14.19 -29.49
C LYS A 264 -4.55 13.89 -29.12
N GLU A 265 -3.78 13.31 -30.03
CA GLU A 265 -2.37 13.05 -29.78
C GLU A 265 -1.63 14.37 -29.55
N ALA A 266 -0.78 14.40 -28.54
CA ALA A 266 0.03 15.58 -28.21
C ALA A 266 1.42 15.17 -27.74
N TRP A 267 2.40 16.04 -27.97
CA TRP A 267 3.78 15.84 -27.53
C TRP A 267 4.48 17.16 -27.17
N ALA A 268 5.43 17.08 -26.24
CA ALA A 268 6.27 18.20 -25.82
C ALA A 268 7.49 18.31 -26.75
N LYS A 269 7.46 19.28 -27.67
CA LYS A 269 8.54 19.53 -28.62
C LYS A 269 9.63 20.41 -27.98
N PRO A 270 10.87 19.92 -27.83
CA PRO A 270 11.98 20.78 -27.46
C PRO A 270 12.29 21.78 -28.57
N GLN A 271 12.51 23.03 -28.18
CA GLN A 271 12.89 24.18 -29.00
C GLN A 271 14.23 24.68 -28.50
N VAL A 272 15.25 24.62 -29.35
CA VAL A 272 16.61 25.05 -29.03
C VAL A 272 16.79 26.48 -29.52
N ASP A 273 17.15 27.39 -28.62
CA ASP A 273 17.63 28.71 -28.99
C ASP A 273 19.04 28.60 -29.59
N ALA A 274 19.22 29.07 -30.82
CA ALA A 274 20.50 28.90 -31.53
C ALA A 274 21.63 29.75 -30.93
N ALA A 275 21.31 30.87 -30.27
CA ALA A 275 22.29 31.78 -29.69
C ALA A 275 22.68 31.37 -28.27
N THR A 276 21.69 31.06 -27.42
CA THR A 276 21.93 30.73 -26.00
C THR A 276 22.07 29.24 -25.75
N ARG A 277 21.61 28.40 -26.68
CA ARG A 277 21.46 26.93 -26.51
C ARG A 277 20.52 26.55 -25.37
N GLU A 278 19.71 27.49 -24.91
CA GLU A 278 18.60 27.19 -24.00
C GLU A 278 17.58 26.32 -24.71
N ILE A 279 17.02 25.38 -23.95
CA ILE A 279 15.96 24.50 -24.43
C ILE A 279 14.67 24.95 -23.77
N ARG A 280 13.63 25.19 -24.57
CA ARG A 280 12.27 25.42 -24.09
C ARG A 280 11.33 24.37 -24.69
N PHE A 281 10.20 24.13 -24.05
CA PHE A 281 9.21 23.18 -24.56
C PHE A 281 7.99 23.89 -25.13
N SER A 282 7.51 23.39 -26.26
CA SER A 282 6.21 23.77 -26.84
C SER A 282 5.34 22.53 -26.99
N VAL A 283 4.03 22.64 -26.81
CA VAL A 283 3.14 21.50 -27.08
C VAL A 283 2.70 21.52 -28.54
N LYS A 284 2.78 20.37 -29.19
CA LYS A 284 2.33 20.16 -30.57
C LYS A 284 1.31 19.03 -30.63
N GLN A 285 0.30 19.22 -31.47
CA GLN A 285 -0.66 18.16 -31.83
C GLN A 285 0.02 17.13 -32.74
N GLY A 286 -0.45 15.89 -32.66
CA GLY A 286 0.12 14.75 -33.38
C GLY A 286 1.18 14.00 -32.57
N LYS A 287 2.05 13.27 -33.28
CA LYS A 287 3.06 12.39 -32.70
C LYS A 287 4.47 12.95 -32.94
N PRO A 288 5.43 12.73 -32.03
CA PRO A 288 6.82 13.07 -32.30
C PRO A 288 7.36 12.22 -33.46
N PRO A 289 8.31 12.73 -34.27
CA PRO A 289 9.08 11.90 -35.18
C PRO A 289 9.77 10.79 -34.39
N LYS A 290 9.65 9.53 -34.83
CA LYS A 290 10.11 8.35 -34.07
C LYS A 290 11.58 8.43 -33.64
N GLU A 291 12.46 8.92 -34.52
CA GLU A 291 13.89 9.08 -34.25
C GLU A 291 14.19 10.15 -33.18
N LYS A 292 13.25 11.07 -32.95
CA LYS A 292 13.38 12.23 -32.05
C LYS A 292 12.46 12.12 -30.82
N ASP A 293 11.88 10.95 -30.55
CA ASP A 293 11.03 10.73 -29.38
C ASP A 293 11.88 10.35 -28.16
N GLY A 294 12.15 11.34 -27.31
CA GLY A 294 13.00 11.20 -26.13
C GLY A 294 14.50 11.38 -26.41
N THR A 295 15.22 11.78 -25.37
CA THR A 295 16.69 11.89 -25.35
C THR A 295 17.34 10.65 -24.76
N MET A 296 16.63 9.87 -23.95
CA MET A 296 17.16 8.64 -23.34
C MET A 296 17.25 7.50 -24.35
N LYS A 297 18.43 6.89 -24.44
CA LYS A 297 18.76 5.75 -25.29
C LYS A 297 19.19 4.55 -24.43
N ARG A 298 19.49 3.41 -25.07
CA ARG A 298 19.90 2.19 -24.35
C ARG A 298 21.23 2.31 -23.61
N SER A 299 22.12 3.19 -24.06
CA SER A 299 23.47 3.39 -23.52
C SER A 299 23.64 4.68 -22.71
N GLY A 300 22.58 5.46 -22.52
CA GLY A 300 22.64 6.76 -21.84
C GLY A 300 21.62 7.74 -22.42
N ALA A 301 22.05 8.95 -22.73
CA ALA A 301 21.26 9.99 -23.37
C ALA A 301 21.93 10.51 -24.65
N GLU A 302 21.21 11.30 -25.43
CA GLU A 302 21.71 12.03 -26.59
C GLU A 302 21.32 13.51 -26.46
N CYS A 303 22.29 14.41 -26.59
CA CYS A 303 22.05 15.84 -26.45
C CYS A 303 21.20 16.37 -27.63
N VAL A 304 20.02 16.93 -27.35
CA VAL A 304 19.13 17.48 -28.38
C VAL A 304 19.70 18.67 -29.15
N VAL A 305 20.77 19.31 -28.64
CA VAL A 305 21.41 20.48 -29.25
C VAL A 305 22.51 20.09 -30.24
N CYS A 306 23.41 19.19 -29.85
CA CYS A 306 24.61 18.85 -30.64
C CYS A 306 24.68 17.38 -31.08
N GLY A 307 23.78 16.52 -30.61
CA GLY A 307 23.78 15.08 -30.90
C GLY A 307 24.82 14.28 -30.11
N GLU A 308 25.56 14.90 -29.19
CA GLU A 308 26.56 14.21 -28.37
C GLU A 308 25.93 13.05 -27.58
N PRO A 309 26.44 11.81 -27.71
CA PRO A 309 26.06 10.71 -26.84
C PRO A 309 26.62 10.92 -25.42
N VAL A 310 25.76 10.78 -24.41
CA VAL A 310 26.13 10.98 -23.02
C VAL A 310 25.90 9.69 -22.23
N PRO A 311 26.96 9.01 -21.75
CA PRO A 311 26.83 7.71 -21.09
C PRO A 311 26.17 7.83 -19.70
N PHE A 312 25.54 6.74 -19.23
CA PHE A 312 24.94 6.68 -17.89
C PHE A 312 25.92 7.01 -16.76
N GLU A 313 27.20 6.67 -16.92
CA GLU A 313 28.24 6.98 -15.94
C GLU A 313 28.35 8.48 -15.69
N TYR A 314 28.41 9.29 -16.76
CA TYR A 314 28.43 10.75 -16.65
C TYR A 314 27.15 11.28 -15.99
N ILE A 315 25.97 10.76 -16.37
CA ILE A 315 24.69 11.17 -15.78
C ILE A 315 24.67 10.89 -14.27
N ARG A 316 25.20 9.75 -13.82
CA ARG A 316 25.33 9.42 -12.40
C ARG A 316 26.31 10.34 -11.70
N GLN A 317 27.46 10.63 -12.30
CA GLN A 317 28.45 11.57 -11.73
C GLN A 317 27.85 12.97 -11.55
N GLU A 318 27.09 13.47 -12.54
CA GLU A 318 26.39 14.75 -12.42
C GLU A 318 25.32 14.72 -11.31
N GLY A 319 24.55 13.64 -11.21
CA GLY A 319 23.59 13.44 -10.13
C GLY A 319 24.26 13.41 -8.74
N GLN A 320 25.24 12.53 -8.55
CA GLN A 320 26.00 12.38 -7.29
C GLN A 320 26.69 13.66 -6.86
N ALA A 321 27.07 14.52 -7.80
CA ALA A 321 27.68 15.80 -7.51
C ALA A 321 26.67 16.96 -7.36
N GLY A 322 25.36 16.66 -7.29
CA GLY A 322 24.30 17.65 -7.08
C GLY A 322 24.07 18.59 -8.27
N ARG A 323 24.48 18.20 -9.49
CA ARG A 323 24.38 19.02 -10.71
C ARG A 323 23.24 18.62 -11.64
N MET A 324 22.43 17.64 -11.23
CA MET A 324 21.19 17.28 -11.91
C MET A 324 20.08 18.25 -11.47
N ASN A 325 19.40 18.89 -12.43
CA ASN A 325 18.29 19.80 -12.16
C ASN A 325 16.99 19.24 -12.75
N GLU A 326 15.93 20.05 -12.72
CA GLU A 326 14.64 19.74 -13.32
C GLU A 326 14.10 20.91 -14.16
N GLN A 327 13.34 20.57 -15.20
CA GLN A 327 12.72 21.52 -16.11
C GLN A 327 11.33 21.05 -16.51
N MET A 328 10.33 21.93 -16.37
CA MET A 328 8.97 21.63 -16.77
C MET A 328 8.89 21.48 -18.30
N MET A 329 8.26 20.40 -18.75
CA MET A 329 8.03 20.08 -20.16
C MET A 329 6.63 20.44 -20.63
N ALA A 330 5.63 20.23 -19.78
CA ALA A 330 4.23 20.46 -20.12
C ALA A 330 3.35 20.56 -18.86
N ILE A 331 2.20 21.20 -19.02
CA ILE A 331 1.12 21.25 -18.03
C ILE A 331 -0.05 20.44 -18.58
N ALA A 332 -0.56 19.48 -17.80
CA ALA A 332 -1.74 18.70 -18.14
C ALA A 332 -2.95 19.20 -17.32
N THR A 333 -4.07 19.51 -17.98
CA THR A 333 -5.31 19.96 -17.32
C THR A 333 -6.49 19.04 -17.61
N GLU A 334 -7.52 19.17 -16.78
CA GLU A 334 -8.81 18.56 -17.02
C GLU A 334 -9.63 19.39 -18.03
N GLY A 335 -9.71 18.90 -19.27
CA GLY A 335 -10.58 19.46 -20.30
C GLY A 335 -11.94 18.77 -20.36
N ARG A 336 -12.91 19.39 -21.05
CA ARG A 336 -14.29 18.86 -21.19
C ARG A 336 -14.36 17.47 -21.84
N ASP A 337 -13.48 17.19 -22.80
CA ASP A 337 -13.51 15.97 -23.62
C ASP A 337 -12.24 15.10 -23.49
N GLY A 338 -11.50 15.25 -22.39
CA GLY A 338 -10.22 14.58 -22.15
C GLY A 338 -9.14 15.54 -21.64
N ARG A 339 -7.89 15.10 -21.67
CA ARG A 339 -6.78 15.93 -21.17
C ARG A 339 -6.37 16.97 -22.21
N ASN A 340 -6.10 18.17 -21.74
CA ASN A 340 -5.46 19.22 -22.52
C ASN A 340 -3.99 19.33 -22.05
N TYR A 341 -3.11 19.68 -22.98
CA TYR A 341 -1.69 19.86 -22.71
C TYR A 341 -1.24 21.25 -23.16
N TYR A 342 -0.48 21.93 -22.31
CA TYR A 342 0.03 23.28 -22.56
C TYR A 342 1.54 23.30 -22.41
N ALA A 343 2.17 24.24 -23.12
CA ALA A 343 3.57 24.55 -22.89
C ALA A 343 3.74 25.10 -21.46
N PRO A 344 4.92 24.92 -20.83
CA PRO A 344 5.24 25.59 -19.58
C PRO A 344 5.10 27.10 -19.74
N ASP A 345 4.42 27.74 -18.81
CA ASP A 345 4.38 29.20 -18.70
C ASP A 345 5.24 29.67 -17.51
N GLU A 346 5.52 30.97 -17.48
CA GLU A 346 6.39 31.59 -16.48
C GLU A 346 5.79 31.50 -15.06
N LEU A 347 4.46 31.67 -14.94
CA LEU A 347 3.75 31.60 -13.68
C LEU A 347 3.91 30.23 -13.00
N HIS A 348 3.67 29.15 -13.74
CA HIS A 348 3.73 27.79 -13.20
C HIS A 348 5.18 27.39 -12.87
N CYS A 349 6.16 27.85 -13.65
CA CYS A 349 7.58 27.63 -13.37
C CYS A 349 8.06 28.41 -12.14
N GLN A 350 7.57 29.64 -11.96
CA GLN A 350 7.92 30.48 -10.81
C GLN A 350 7.34 29.91 -9.52
N ILE A 351 6.03 29.61 -9.50
CA ILE A 351 5.35 29.08 -8.31
C ILE A 351 5.99 27.77 -7.82
N SER A 352 6.43 26.89 -8.72
CA SER A 352 7.13 25.66 -8.31
C SER A 352 8.45 25.92 -7.59
N ARG A 353 9.13 27.04 -7.87
CA ARG A 353 10.40 27.44 -7.24
C ARG A 353 10.23 28.25 -5.96
N GLU A 354 9.05 28.83 -5.75
CA GLU A 354 8.68 29.56 -4.54
C GLU A 354 8.24 28.64 -3.41
N ALA A 355 8.02 27.35 -3.69
CA ALA A 355 7.71 26.37 -2.67
C ALA A 355 8.93 26.15 -1.77
N GLU A 356 8.79 26.45 -0.48
CA GLU A 356 9.85 26.27 0.51
C GLU A 356 9.37 25.30 1.61
N PRO A 357 9.84 24.04 1.60
CA PRO A 357 9.49 23.10 2.65
C PRO A 357 10.21 23.49 3.95
N HIS A 358 9.48 23.62 5.05
CA HIS A 358 10.07 23.87 6.36
C HIS A 358 10.66 22.60 7.01
N TRP A 359 10.32 21.42 6.48
CA TRP A 359 10.85 20.13 6.90
C TRP A 359 10.91 19.16 5.72
N LYS A 360 11.90 18.26 5.71
CA LYS A 360 11.95 17.08 4.84
C LYS A 360 12.61 15.90 5.58
N PRO A 361 12.32 14.64 5.18
CA PRO A 361 13.04 13.49 5.71
C PRO A 361 14.53 13.52 5.37
N GLU A 362 15.41 13.55 6.37
CA GLU A 362 16.87 13.61 6.20
C GLU A 362 17.55 12.24 6.30
N GLN A 363 16.77 11.22 6.68
CA GLN A 363 17.29 9.86 6.83
C GLN A 363 17.81 9.35 5.50
N GLN A 364 19.01 8.76 5.53
CA GLN A 364 19.68 8.24 4.35
C GLN A 364 18.94 7.02 3.80
N VAL A 365 18.91 6.89 2.48
CA VAL A 365 18.50 5.67 1.80
C VAL A 365 19.60 4.65 2.01
N THR A 366 19.35 3.67 2.88
CA THR A 366 20.37 2.78 3.46
C THR A 366 21.02 1.81 2.49
N SER A 367 20.44 1.60 1.31
CA SER A 367 20.93 0.61 0.35
C SER A 367 21.05 1.20 -1.06
N PRO A 368 22.28 1.52 -1.54
CA PRO A 368 22.54 1.66 -2.97
C PRO A 368 22.49 0.27 -3.64
N SER A 369 21.31 -0.33 -3.69
CA SER A 369 21.08 -1.62 -4.33
C SER A 369 20.41 -1.42 -5.68
N HIS A 370 21.08 -1.88 -6.74
CA HIS A 370 20.56 -1.86 -8.10
C HIS A 370 19.17 -2.51 -8.27
N ASP A 371 18.81 -3.40 -7.35
CA ASP A 371 17.63 -4.25 -7.38
C ASP A 371 16.46 -3.69 -6.55
N VAL A 372 16.73 -2.84 -5.56
CA VAL A 372 15.72 -2.35 -4.60
C VAL A 372 15.50 -0.84 -4.75
N ASP A 373 16.56 -0.04 -4.70
CA ASP A 373 16.49 1.43 -4.78
C ASP A 373 17.70 2.03 -5.52
N ARG A 374 17.42 2.76 -6.59
CA ARG A 374 18.43 3.41 -7.43
C ARG A 374 18.64 4.89 -7.11
N LEU A 375 17.87 5.48 -6.21
CA LEU A 375 17.89 6.92 -5.92
C LEU A 375 19.31 7.43 -5.55
N PRO A 376 20.08 6.78 -4.63
CA PRO A 376 21.40 7.28 -4.25
C PRO A 376 22.41 7.32 -5.39
N MET A 377 22.24 6.46 -6.41
CA MET A 377 23.11 6.46 -7.59
C MET A 377 23.03 7.75 -8.41
N TYR A 378 21.99 8.56 -8.19
CA TYR A 378 21.72 9.79 -8.93
C TYR A 378 21.66 11.02 -8.01
N GLY A 379 22.28 10.94 -6.82
CA GLY A 379 22.41 12.08 -5.90
C GLY A 379 21.22 12.32 -4.97
N MET A 380 20.24 11.41 -4.95
CA MET A 380 19.12 11.44 -4.01
C MET A 380 19.46 10.54 -2.83
N PHE A 381 20.21 11.08 -1.86
CA PHE A 381 20.82 10.31 -0.77
C PHE A 381 19.89 10.13 0.43
N SER A 382 18.93 11.03 0.63
CA SER A 382 17.92 10.96 1.69
C SER A 382 16.52 10.69 1.14
N TRP A 383 15.62 10.18 1.98
CA TRP A 383 14.22 9.93 1.60
C TRP A 383 13.48 11.20 1.18
N GLY A 384 13.88 12.37 1.69
CA GLY A 384 13.34 13.67 1.26
C GLY A 384 13.73 14.05 -0.17
N ASP A 385 14.87 13.55 -0.68
CA ASP A 385 15.34 13.88 -2.04
C ASP A 385 14.52 13.17 -3.14
N ALA A 386 13.63 12.25 -2.77
CA ALA A 386 12.68 11.61 -3.68
C ALA A 386 11.55 12.55 -4.14
N PHE A 387 11.46 13.77 -3.59
CA PHE A 387 10.36 14.70 -3.77
C PHE A 387 10.87 16.07 -4.26
N THR A 388 10.04 16.79 -5.03
CA THR A 388 10.28 18.22 -5.28
C THR A 388 9.92 19.04 -4.03
N ASP A 389 10.41 20.27 -3.93
CA ASP A 389 10.09 21.16 -2.82
C ASP A 389 8.58 21.38 -2.66
N ARG A 390 7.84 21.55 -3.77
CA ARG A 390 6.37 21.67 -3.73
C ARG A 390 5.67 20.38 -3.29
N GLN A 391 6.18 19.21 -3.66
CA GLN A 391 5.68 17.92 -3.16
C GLN A 391 5.91 17.78 -1.66
N LEU A 392 7.10 18.18 -1.17
CA LEU A 392 7.43 18.19 0.26
C LEU A 392 6.52 19.14 1.05
N VAL A 393 6.27 20.35 0.54
CA VAL A 393 5.34 21.32 1.14
C VAL A 393 3.94 20.69 1.29
N ALA A 394 3.43 20.02 0.26
CA ALA A 394 2.13 19.35 0.34
C ALA A 394 2.10 18.19 1.34
N LEU A 395 3.04 17.26 1.26
CA LEU A 395 3.07 16.08 2.12
C LEU A 395 3.30 16.46 3.59
N THR A 396 4.16 17.43 3.86
CA THR A 396 4.41 17.91 5.22
C THR A 396 3.17 18.59 5.80
N ASN A 397 2.48 19.44 5.02
CA ASN A 397 1.23 20.06 5.47
C ASN A 397 0.14 19.00 5.78
N LEU A 398 -0.02 17.99 4.92
CA LEU A 398 -0.96 16.90 5.16
C LEU A 398 -0.58 16.08 6.39
N SER A 399 0.70 15.75 6.57
CA SER A 399 1.23 15.02 7.73
C SER A 399 0.98 15.78 9.04
N GLU A 400 1.25 17.07 9.08
CA GLU A 400 0.99 17.92 10.25
C GLU A 400 -0.50 18.07 10.56
N LEU A 401 -1.34 18.14 9.52
CA LEU A 401 -2.78 18.22 9.67
C LEU A 401 -3.38 16.97 10.32
N VAL A 402 -2.72 15.79 10.25
CA VAL A 402 -3.14 14.60 11.01
C VAL A 402 -3.16 14.87 12.51
N THR A 403 -2.15 15.57 13.04
CA THR A 403 -2.11 15.92 14.48
C THR A 403 -3.20 16.92 14.84
N GLN A 404 -3.47 17.88 13.97
CA GLN A 404 -4.47 18.93 14.22
C GLN A 404 -5.90 18.40 14.12
N VAL A 405 -6.18 17.59 13.10
CA VAL A 405 -7.50 17.00 12.91
C VAL A 405 -7.83 16.03 14.04
N ARG A 406 -6.85 15.34 14.64
CA ARG A 406 -7.06 14.52 15.84
C ARG A 406 -7.76 15.29 16.96
N SER A 407 -7.34 16.53 17.22
CA SER A 407 -7.95 17.36 18.25
C SER A 407 -9.40 17.75 17.90
N GLN A 408 -9.67 17.98 16.61
CA GLN A 408 -11.04 18.22 16.13
C GLN A 408 -11.91 16.97 16.28
N ILE A 409 -11.40 15.80 15.90
CA ILE A 409 -12.11 14.52 16.01
C ILE A 409 -12.45 14.20 17.47
N GLU A 410 -11.50 14.43 18.39
CA GLU A 410 -11.75 14.22 19.82
C GLU A 410 -12.84 15.14 20.36
N ALA A 411 -12.82 16.43 19.97
CA ALA A 411 -13.87 17.37 20.35
C ALA A 411 -15.25 16.96 19.81
N ASP A 412 -15.32 16.59 18.53
CA ASP A 412 -16.55 16.11 17.90
C ASP A 412 -17.02 14.78 18.52
N ALA A 413 -16.10 13.90 18.92
CA ALA A 413 -16.39 12.66 19.63
C ALA A 413 -17.02 12.90 21.02
N ILE A 414 -16.53 13.90 21.76
CA ILE A 414 -17.09 14.30 23.05
C ILE A 414 -18.49 14.89 22.86
N GLU A 415 -18.67 15.81 21.90
CA GLU A 415 -20.00 16.32 21.53
C GLU A 415 -20.92 15.20 21.04
N ALA A 416 -20.32 14.17 20.44
CA ALA A 416 -21.02 12.99 19.98
C ALA A 416 -21.53 12.08 21.11
N GLY A 417 -21.04 12.28 22.33
CA GLY A 417 -21.42 11.54 23.54
C GLY A 417 -20.41 10.49 23.99
N LEU A 418 -19.24 10.38 23.35
CA LEU A 418 -18.14 9.56 23.86
C LEU A 418 -17.54 10.23 25.10
N LEU A 419 -17.04 9.43 26.04
CA LEU A 419 -16.46 9.96 27.26
C LEU A 419 -15.11 10.61 26.98
N GLN A 420 -14.82 11.68 27.74
CA GLN A 420 -13.47 12.19 27.82
C GLN A 420 -12.69 11.37 28.84
N ASP A 421 -11.76 10.55 28.37
CA ASP A 421 -10.84 9.78 29.22
C ASP A 421 -9.38 9.95 28.77
N SER A 422 -8.45 9.32 29.47
CA SER A 422 -7.03 9.32 29.12
C SER A 422 -6.57 7.99 28.50
N ASN A 423 -7.49 7.11 28.10
CA ASN A 423 -7.14 5.78 27.64
C ASN A 423 -6.91 5.82 26.12
N SER A 424 -5.64 5.90 25.73
CA SER A 424 -5.23 5.91 24.32
C SER A 424 -5.59 4.62 23.59
N LEU A 425 -5.66 4.68 22.27
CA LEU A 425 -5.84 3.55 21.36
C LEU A 425 -4.79 2.46 21.59
N ARG A 426 -3.52 2.83 21.79
CA ARG A 426 -2.44 1.87 22.07
C ARG A 426 -2.63 1.09 23.39
N ASN A 427 -3.35 1.69 24.34
CA ASN A 427 -3.71 1.10 25.63
C ASN A 427 -5.12 0.48 25.60
N GLN A 428 -5.62 0.18 24.40
CA GLN A 428 -6.90 -0.49 24.20
C GLN A 428 -8.13 0.35 24.59
N GLY A 429 -8.01 1.68 24.62
CA GLY A 429 -9.15 2.58 24.83
C GLY A 429 -10.19 2.51 23.71
N SER A 430 -11.40 2.98 24.01
CA SER A 430 -12.57 2.97 23.12
C SER A 430 -13.36 4.29 23.12
N GLU A 431 -12.93 5.27 23.93
CA GLU A 431 -13.61 6.55 24.09
C GLU A 431 -13.00 7.62 23.17
N ALA A 432 -13.34 8.91 23.40
CA ALA A 432 -13.06 10.00 22.46
C ALA A 432 -11.59 10.09 22.01
N LEU A 433 -10.64 9.95 22.94
CA LEU A 433 -9.21 9.96 22.63
C LEU A 433 -8.83 8.81 21.68
N ALA A 434 -9.17 7.58 22.04
CA ALA A 434 -8.84 6.39 21.24
C ALA A 434 -9.51 6.43 19.86
N TYR A 435 -10.75 6.94 19.77
CA TYR A 435 -11.45 7.11 18.50
C TYR A 435 -10.73 8.11 17.59
N SER A 436 -10.31 9.26 18.14
CA SER A 436 -9.56 10.27 17.39
C SER A 436 -8.22 9.75 16.88
N GLU A 437 -7.53 8.95 17.70
CA GLU A 437 -6.28 8.29 17.33
C GLU A 437 -6.50 7.23 16.24
N ALA A 438 -7.63 6.52 16.27
CA ALA A 438 -7.97 5.51 15.26
C ALA A 438 -8.20 6.14 13.88
N VAL A 439 -9.01 7.21 13.80
CA VAL A 439 -9.21 7.96 12.55
C VAL A 439 -7.89 8.53 12.05
N SER A 440 -7.00 8.98 12.95
CA SER A 440 -5.68 9.51 12.60
C SER A 440 -4.78 8.47 11.92
N VAL A 441 -4.84 7.18 12.32
CA VAL A 441 -4.10 6.09 11.65
C VAL A 441 -4.50 5.95 10.18
N TYR A 442 -5.80 5.95 9.90
CA TYR A 442 -6.31 5.86 8.52
C TYR A 442 -5.98 7.09 7.69
N LEU A 443 -6.02 8.29 8.28
CA LEU A 443 -5.61 9.52 7.59
C LEU A 443 -4.09 9.54 7.32
N ALA A 444 -3.27 8.99 8.21
CA ALA A 444 -1.84 8.81 7.95
C ALA A 444 -1.59 7.84 6.76
N PHE A 445 -2.36 6.76 6.62
CA PHE A 445 -2.29 5.92 5.41
C PHE A 445 -2.68 6.68 4.15
N ALA A 446 -3.61 7.63 4.22
CA ALA A 446 -3.93 8.50 3.07
C ALA A 446 -2.75 9.43 2.71
N VAL A 447 -1.94 9.85 3.68
CA VAL A 447 -0.65 10.55 3.45
C VAL A 447 0.34 9.63 2.74
N ASP A 448 0.51 8.39 3.20
CA ASP A 448 1.40 7.41 2.54
C ASP A 448 0.98 7.13 1.10
N ARG A 449 -0.33 6.99 0.84
CA ARG A 449 -0.86 6.85 -0.52
C ARG A 449 -0.60 8.09 -1.38
N SER A 450 -0.61 9.27 -0.77
CA SER A 450 -0.26 10.52 -1.45
C SER A 450 1.24 10.59 -1.75
N ALA A 451 2.11 10.11 -0.85
CA ALA A 451 3.54 9.99 -1.08
C ALA A 451 3.86 9.00 -2.23
N ASP A 452 3.20 7.82 -2.26
CA ASP A 452 3.34 6.86 -3.37
C ASP A 452 2.91 7.46 -4.72
N ARG A 453 2.02 8.47 -4.74
CA ARG A 453 1.59 9.15 -5.98
C ARG A 453 2.11 10.58 -6.14
N GLY A 454 3.07 10.96 -5.31
CA GLY A 454 3.51 12.34 -5.15
C GLY A 454 5.02 12.48 -5.05
N SER A 455 5.79 11.56 -5.63
CA SER A 455 7.26 11.64 -5.69
C SER A 455 7.76 12.04 -7.08
N THR A 456 9.04 12.35 -7.19
CA THR A 456 9.76 12.57 -8.46
C THR A 456 9.99 11.29 -9.27
N VAL A 457 9.53 10.14 -8.76
CA VAL A 457 9.59 8.84 -9.42
C VAL A 457 8.26 8.51 -10.14
N CYS A 458 7.18 9.23 -9.80
CA CYS A 458 5.89 9.06 -10.46
C CYS A 458 5.98 9.43 -11.94
N SER A 459 5.56 8.52 -12.83
CA SER A 459 5.56 8.77 -14.28
C SER A 459 4.15 9.07 -14.82
N TRP A 460 4.08 9.66 -16.02
CA TRP A 460 2.80 9.89 -16.71
C TRP A 460 2.38 8.69 -17.57
N ASP A 461 1.17 8.17 -17.35
CA ASP A 461 0.57 7.16 -18.22
C ASP A 461 -0.07 7.80 -19.45
N ASN A 462 0.69 7.94 -20.52
CA ASN A 462 0.20 8.48 -21.80
C ASN A 462 -0.64 7.50 -22.64
N SER A 463 -1.08 6.36 -22.08
CA SER A 463 -1.89 5.40 -22.83
C SER A 463 -3.28 5.97 -23.14
N PRO A 464 -3.93 5.56 -24.24
CA PRO A 464 -5.23 6.10 -24.65
C PRO A 464 -6.37 5.93 -23.64
N LYS A 465 -6.20 5.05 -22.64
CA LYS A 465 -7.21 4.72 -21.63
C LYS A 465 -7.04 5.50 -20.32
N MET A 466 -5.86 6.07 -20.06
CA MET A 466 -5.50 6.59 -18.73
C MET A 466 -5.28 8.10 -18.76
N GLU A 467 -4.16 8.57 -19.31
CA GLU A 467 -3.71 9.97 -19.20
C GLU A 467 -3.78 10.45 -17.74
N ALA A 468 -3.01 9.75 -16.89
CA ALA A 468 -3.03 9.87 -15.44
C ALA A 468 -1.66 9.53 -14.81
N LEU A 469 -1.47 9.91 -13.54
CA LEU A 469 -0.28 9.57 -12.77
C LEU A 469 -0.15 8.06 -12.53
N ARG A 470 1.10 7.58 -12.59
CA ARG A 470 1.50 6.27 -12.08
C ARG A 470 2.17 6.41 -10.71
N ASN A 471 1.98 5.39 -9.89
CA ASN A 471 2.56 5.27 -8.56
C ASN A 471 4.10 5.13 -8.61
N THR A 472 4.76 5.48 -7.50
CA THR A 472 6.20 5.33 -7.23
C THR A 472 6.56 3.84 -7.27
N PHE A 473 5.77 3.01 -6.58
CA PHE A 473 5.94 1.56 -6.57
C PHE A 473 5.14 0.87 -7.69
N ALA A 474 5.44 1.19 -8.94
CA ALA A 474 4.93 0.44 -10.09
C ALA A 474 5.49 -1.00 -10.18
N ARG A 475 6.48 -1.32 -9.34
CA ARG A 475 7.14 -2.62 -9.15
C ARG A 475 7.63 -2.72 -7.70
N GLN A 476 8.18 -3.86 -7.30
CA GLN A 476 8.73 -4.10 -5.96
C GLN A 476 10.12 -3.46 -5.75
N ALA A 477 10.30 -2.23 -6.25
CA ALA A 477 11.54 -1.46 -6.22
C ALA A 477 11.26 0.00 -6.62
N ILE A 478 12.12 0.94 -6.21
CA ILE A 478 12.07 2.34 -6.63
C ILE A 478 13.02 2.55 -7.82
N PRO A 479 12.50 2.68 -9.06
CA PRO A 479 13.33 2.99 -10.23
C PRO A 479 13.85 4.43 -10.21
N MET A 480 14.93 4.66 -10.96
CA MET A 480 15.20 6.00 -11.47
C MET A 480 14.29 6.32 -12.66
N THR A 481 13.63 7.48 -12.62
CA THR A 481 12.88 8.07 -13.74
C THR A 481 13.60 9.31 -14.27
N TRP A 482 13.50 9.52 -15.59
CA TRP A 482 14.18 10.62 -16.28
C TRP A 482 13.24 11.81 -16.43
N ASP A 483 12.02 11.51 -16.89
CA ASP A 483 10.86 12.39 -16.86
C ASP A 483 9.86 11.88 -15.83
N PHE A 484 9.24 12.81 -15.10
CA PHE A 484 8.30 12.50 -14.03
C PHE A 484 7.08 13.43 -14.08
N ALA A 485 6.04 13.04 -13.35
CA ALA A 485 4.77 13.73 -13.29
C ALA A 485 4.45 14.08 -11.85
N GLU A 486 4.33 15.37 -11.57
CA GLU A 486 3.90 15.89 -10.29
C GLU A 486 2.39 16.10 -10.30
N GLY A 487 1.68 15.38 -9.43
CA GLY A 487 0.23 15.47 -9.31
C GLY A 487 -0.26 16.70 -8.56
N ASN A 488 -1.45 17.19 -8.92
CA ASN A 488 -2.15 18.19 -8.12
C ASN A 488 -2.99 17.50 -7.02
N PRO A 489 -2.65 17.63 -5.72
CA PRO A 489 -3.37 17.02 -4.62
C PRO A 489 -4.81 17.54 -4.47
N PHE A 490 -5.12 18.70 -5.06
CA PHE A 490 -6.44 19.34 -5.03
C PHE A 490 -7.24 19.19 -6.32
N SER A 491 -6.76 18.37 -7.26
CA SER A 491 -7.53 18.04 -8.47
C SER A 491 -8.56 16.93 -8.21
N SER A 492 -9.35 16.62 -9.23
CA SER A 492 -10.25 15.47 -9.32
C SER A 492 -9.58 14.22 -9.92
N SER A 493 -8.33 14.32 -10.36
CA SER A 493 -7.63 13.26 -11.12
C SER A 493 -6.91 12.25 -10.23
N SER A 494 -6.33 11.20 -10.81
CA SER A 494 -5.55 10.18 -10.08
C SER A 494 -4.48 10.83 -9.22
N GLY A 495 -4.32 10.34 -7.99
CA GLY A 495 -3.31 10.82 -7.03
C GLY A 495 -3.71 12.00 -6.17
N ASN A 496 -4.91 12.57 -6.36
CA ASN A 496 -5.41 13.62 -5.48
C ASN A 496 -5.70 13.10 -4.06
N TRP A 497 -5.70 14.02 -3.09
CA TRP A 497 -5.84 13.72 -1.67
C TRP A 497 -7.16 13.02 -1.33
N LEU A 498 -8.30 13.55 -1.79
CA LEU A 498 -9.61 12.98 -1.46
C LEU A 498 -9.80 11.59 -2.06
N ASN A 499 -9.24 11.34 -3.24
CA ASN A 499 -9.21 10.01 -3.84
C ASN A 499 -8.41 9.03 -2.98
N ASN A 500 -7.24 9.45 -2.48
CA ASN A 500 -6.43 8.62 -1.57
C ASN A 500 -7.16 8.32 -0.25
N VAL A 501 -7.87 9.30 0.33
CA VAL A 501 -8.75 9.11 1.50
C VAL A 501 -9.88 8.12 1.21
N ASP A 502 -10.58 8.27 0.08
CA ASP A 502 -11.71 7.40 -0.26
C ASP A 502 -11.28 5.95 -0.51
N TRP A 503 -10.08 5.70 -1.05
CA TRP A 503 -9.54 4.33 -1.14
C TRP A 503 -9.34 3.69 0.24
N VAL A 504 -8.80 4.43 1.20
CA VAL A 504 -8.64 3.97 2.58
C VAL A 504 -10.02 3.70 3.19
N ALA A 505 -10.94 4.65 3.11
CA ALA A 505 -12.28 4.52 3.67
C ALA A 505 -13.06 3.33 3.08
N LYS A 506 -12.98 3.11 1.76
CA LYS A 506 -13.59 1.93 1.12
C LYS A 506 -13.03 0.61 1.63
N ALA A 507 -11.73 0.54 1.92
CA ALA A 507 -11.13 -0.66 2.49
C ALA A 507 -11.65 -0.89 3.92
N VAL A 508 -11.73 0.16 4.74
CA VAL A 508 -12.28 0.11 6.11
C VAL A 508 -13.75 -0.34 6.11
N GLU A 509 -14.54 0.16 5.17
CA GLU A 509 -15.98 -0.12 5.06
C GLU A 509 -16.32 -1.61 4.84
N LEU A 510 -15.41 -2.38 4.23
CA LEU A 510 -15.58 -3.83 3.98
C LEU A 510 -14.84 -4.70 5.01
N LEU A 511 -14.29 -4.12 6.07
CA LEU A 511 -13.74 -4.89 7.19
C LEU A 511 -14.90 -5.49 7.99
N HIS A 512 -14.70 -6.73 8.45
CA HIS A 512 -15.67 -7.49 9.21
C HIS A 512 -15.14 -7.67 10.64
N PRO A 513 -15.56 -6.82 11.59
CA PRO A 513 -14.86 -6.64 12.85
C PRO A 513 -15.39 -7.50 14.01
N ASP A 514 -15.88 -8.71 13.73
CA ASP A 514 -16.64 -9.49 14.74
C ASP A 514 -15.79 -10.29 15.72
N SER A 515 -14.55 -10.64 15.35
CA SER A 515 -13.62 -11.36 16.24
C SER A 515 -12.48 -10.47 16.69
N ILE A 516 -11.83 -10.81 17.80
CA ILE A 516 -10.75 -10.01 18.36
C ILE A 516 -9.46 -10.24 17.55
N GLY A 517 -8.71 -9.17 17.31
CA GLY A 517 -7.40 -9.21 16.66
C GLY A 517 -6.34 -8.44 17.44
N PHE A 518 -5.11 -8.95 17.42
CA PHE A 518 -3.94 -8.33 18.06
C PHE A 518 -2.79 -8.25 17.07
N ALA A 519 -2.20 -7.07 16.91
CA ALA A 519 -1.01 -6.89 16.09
C ALA A 519 0.14 -6.30 16.90
N VAL A 520 1.29 -6.98 16.89
CA VAL A 520 2.46 -6.58 17.70
C VAL A 520 3.74 -6.50 16.86
N GLN A 521 4.58 -5.52 17.14
CA GLN A 521 5.92 -5.49 16.57
C GLN A 521 6.80 -6.51 17.28
N ARG A 522 7.33 -7.48 16.53
CA ARG A 522 8.11 -8.57 17.10
C ARG A 522 8.96 -9.27 16.05
N ASP A 523 10.20 -9.58 16.41
CA ASP A 523 11.05 -10.48 15.64
C ASP A 523 10.60 -11.94 15.86
N ALA A 524 10.32 -12.65 14.77
CA ALA A 524 9.94 -14.06 14.83
C ALA A 524 11.03 -14.99 15.39
N GLN A 525 12.28 -14.53 15.38
CA GLN A 525 13.42 -15.21 16.01
C GLN A 525 13.41 -15.10 17.54
N SER A 526 12.56 -14.23 18.12
CA SER A 526 12.41 -14.08 19.57
C SER A 526 11.40 -15.08 20.18
N ASN A 527 11.70 -15.62 21.37
CA ASN A 527 10.86 -16.60 22.06
C ASN A 527 9.78 -15.91 22.93
N SER A 528 8.76 -15.33 22.31
CA SER A 528 7.73 -14.57 23.05
C SER A 528 6.29 -14.74 22.54
N PHE A 529 6.02 -15.71 21.67
CA PHE A 529 4.67 -15.98 21.19
C PHE A 529 3.78 -16.58 22.29
N PRO A 530 2.47 -16.28 22.29
CA PRO A 530 1.54 -16.98 23.18
C PRO A 530 1.50 -18.48 22.83
N GLU A 531 1.31 -19.33 23.83
CA GLU A 531 1.23 -20.78 23.66
C GLU A 531 -0.12 -21.21 23.05
N ASN A 532 -0.17 -22.45 22.52
CA ASN A 532 -1.38 -23.11 22.05
C ASN A 532 -2.08 -22.36 20.90
N MET A 533 -1.33 -22.09 19.83
CA MET A 533 -1.77 -21.37 18.64
C MET A 533 -1.86 -22.30 17.42
N VAL A 534 -2.87 -22.09 16.56
CA VAL A 534 -2.82 -22.59 15.18
C VAL A 534 -1.91 -21.68 14.37
N ILE A 535 -1.05 -22.26 13.52
CA ILE A 535 -0.06 -21.51 12.75
C ILE A 535 -0.41 -21.54 11.27
N SER A 536 -0.57 -20.35 10.70
CA SER A 536 -0.65 -20.14 9.26
C SER A 536 0.22 -18.95 8.91
N THR A 537 1.22 -19.12 8.05
CA THR A 537 2.24 -18.08 7.87
C THR A 537 2.93 -18.08 6.51
N ASP A 538 3.34 -16.90 6.05
CA ASP A 538 3.98 -16.64 4.76
C ASP A 538 5.35 -15.98 4.95
N PRO A 539 6.40 -16.74 5.29
CA PRO A 539 7.71 -16.19 5.58
C PRO A 539 8.37 -15.56 4.34
N PRO A 540 9.35 -14.66 4.53
CA PRO A 540 10.11 -14.07 3.43
C PRO A 540 10.85 -15.13 2.58
N TYR A 541 11.11 -14.79 1.32
CA TYR A 541 11.78 -15.67 0.35
C TYR A 541 13.12 -15.08 -0.11
N TYR A 542 14.23 -15.54 0.49
CA TYR A 542 15.60 -15.17 0.11
C TYR A 542 15.78 -13.68 -0.23
N ASP A 543 16.21 -13.36 -1.45
CA ASP A 543 16.55 -12.03 -1.96
C ASP A 543 15.40 -11.37 -2.73
N ASN A 544 14.19 -11.93 -2.67
CA ASN A 544 13.09 -11.53 -3.54
C ASN A 544 12.60 -10.09 -3.29
N ILE A 545 12.52 -9.65 -2.03
CA ILE A 545 12.06 -8.31 -1.65
C ILE A 545 12.81 -7.84 -0.41
N GLY A 546 13.38 -6.62 -0.44
CA GLY A 546 13.90 -5.93 0.74
C GLY A 546 12.81 -5.10 1.42
N TYR A 547 11.99 -5.72 2.28
CA TYR A 547 10.83 -5.03 2.87
C TYR A 547 11.26 -3.86 3.76
N ALA A 548 12.26 -4.06 4.62
CA ALA A 548 12.73 -3.01 5.53
C ALA A 548 13.31 -1.79 4.81
N ASP A 549 13.95 -1.99 3.65
CA ASP A 549 14.49 -0.89 2.83
C ASP A 549 13.36 -0.10 2.16
N LEU A 550 12.40 -0.78 1.53
CA LEU A 550 11.29 -0.12 0.84
C LEU A 550 10.29 0.52 1.83
N SER A 551 10.13 -0.05 3.02
CA SER A 551 9.24 0.47 4.06
C SER A 551 9.69 1.82 4.62
N ASP A 552 10.97 2.16 4.55
CA ASP A 552 11.44 3.46 5.04
C ASP A 552 10.79 4.64 4.32
N PHE A 553 10.48 4.47 3.02
CA PHE A 553 9.77 5.47 2.22
C PHE A 553 8.44 5.92 2.87
N PHE A 554 7.72 4.98 3.50
CA PHE A 554 6.47 5.26 4.24
C PHE A 554 6.73 5.55 5.71
N TYR A 555 7.66 4.83 6.33
CA TYR A 555 7.95 4.91 7.75
C TYR A 555 8.27 6.34 8.20
N VAL A 556 9.02 7.12 7.40
CA VAL A 556 9.36 8.50 7.76
C VAL A 556 8.13 9.40 7.92
N TRP A 557 7.11 9.22 7.08
CA TRP A 557 5.85 9.97 7.14
C TRP A 557 4.96 9.47 8.26
N MET A 558 4.79 8.14 8.37
CA MET A 558 4.02 7.53 9.45
C MET A 558 4.58 7.88 10.83
N ARG A 559 5.91 7.88 10.99
CA ARG A 559 6.58 8.26 12.23
C ARG A 559 6.24 9.71 12.60
N GLN A 560 6.30 10.63 11.66
CA GLN A 560 5.95 12.03 11.91
C GLN A 560 4.49 12.18 12.36
N ALA A 561 3.56 11.46 11.72
CA ALA A 561 2.13 11.55 12.02
C ALA A 561 1.69 10.78 13.28
N LEU A 562 2.30 9.62 13.56
CA LEU A 562 1.78 8.62 14.50
C LEU A 562 2.67 8.33 15.70
N GLN A 563 3.91 8.85 15.77
CA GLN A 563 4.81 8.57 16.90
C GLN A 563 4.22 8.98 18.26
N SER A 564 3.41 10.05 18.31
CA SER A 564 2.75 10.44 19.56
C SER A 564 1.71 9.42 20.05
N ILE A 565 1.12 8.66 19.12
CA ILE A 565 0.12 7.61 19.40
C ILE A 565 0.83 6.29 19.72
N PHE A 566 1.80 5.88 18.90
CA PHE A 566 2.53 4.61 19.01
C PHE A 566 4.05 4.81 19.15
N PRO A 567 4.54 5.34 20.28
CA PRO A 567 5.96 5.65 20.47
C PRO A 567 6.85 4.40 20.39
N ASP A 568 6.36 3.23 20.81
CA ASP A 568 7.13 1.99 20.80
C ASP A 568 7.33 1.44 19.37
N ILE A 569 6.29 1.52 18.53
CA ILE A 569 6.34 1.09 17.11
C ILE A 569 7.24 2.05 16.29
N PHE A 570 7.23 3.33 16.64
CA PHE A 570 8.01 4.38 15.99
C PHE A 570 9.21 4.84 16.82
N ALA A 571 9.81 3.93 17.60
CA ALA A 571 10.92 4.24 18.48
C ALA A 571 12.23 4.52 17.73
N THR A 572 12.47 3.83 16.62
CA THR A 572 13.68 3.97 15.80
C THR A 572 13.58 5.13 14.80
N LEU A 573 14.69 5.47 14.14
CA LEU A 573 14.70 6.48 13.07
C LEU A 573 14.26 5.90 11.71
N LEU A 574 14.51 4.61 11.50
CA LEU A 574 14.15 3.83 10.30
C LEU A 574 13.72 2.43 10.73
N VAL A 575 13.11 1.69 9.80
CA VAL A 575 12.71 0.29 10.04
C VAL A 575 13.94 -0.57 10.39
N PRO A 576 13.87 -1.55 11.30
CA PRO A 576 15.00 -2.45 11.58
C PRO A 576 15.41 -3.29 10.35
N LYS A 577 16.71 -3.30 9.99
CA LYS A 577 17.27 -4.07 8.85
C LYS A 577 17.98 -5.33 9.30
N ASP A 578 18.83 -5.22 10.33
CA ASP A 578 19.72 -6.31 10.76
C ASP A 578 18.96 -7.60 11.15
N PRO A 579 17.87 -7.55 11.93
CA PRO A 579 17.12 -8.77 12.28
C PRO A 579 16.17 -9.26 11.17
N GLU A 580 16.07 -8.56 10.03
CA GLU A 580 15.19 -8.99 8.93
C GLU A 580 15.71 -10.28 8.29
N ILE A 581 14.82 -11.28 8.15
CA ILE A 581 15.14 -12.60 7.60
C ILE A 581 15.07 -12.55 6.08
N VAL A 582 16.02 -11.88 5.43
CA VAL A 582 16.19 -11.82 3.96
C VAL A 582 17.62 -12.14 3.57
N ALA A 583 17.81 -12.76 2.41
CA ALA A 583 19.15 -13.05 1.88
C ALA A 583 19.62 -11.87 1.02
N SER A 584 20.08 -10.78 1.63
CA SER A 584 20.47 -9.58 0.86
C SER A 584 21.99 -9.37 0.82
N PRO A 585 22.70 -9.73 -0.27
CA PRO A 585 24.17 -9.73 -0.30
C PRO A 585 24.80 -8.36 -0.02
N HIS A 586 24.13 -7.27 -0.37
CA HIS A 586 24.65 -5.92 -0.13
C HIS A 586 24.80 -5.59 1.36
N ARG A 587 24.05 -6.25 2.25
CA ARG A 587 24.19 -6.13 3.72
C ARG A 587 25.39 -6.92 4.27
N PHE A 588 26.03 -7.74 3.44
CA PHE A 588 27.15 -8.61 3.80
C PHE A 588 28.37 -8.37 2.88
N ASP A 589 28.64 -7.11 2.52
CA ASP A 589 29.74 -6.71 1.61
C ASP A 589 29.74 -7.46 0.25
N GLY A 590 28.56 -7.84 -0.24
CA GLY A 590 28.40 -8.63 -1.47
C GLY A 590 28.61 -10.14 -1.31
N ARG A 591 28.90 -10.63 -0.09
CA ARG A 591 29.09 -12.07 0.19
C ARG A 591 27.76 -12.81 0.24
N LYS A 592 27.40 -13.44 -0.88
CA LYS A 592 26.14 -14.19 -1.03
C LYS A 592 25.97 -15.33 -0.02
N ASP A 593 27.03 -16.08 0.26
CA ASP A 593 26.97 -17.23 1.18
C ASP A 593 26.66 -16.80 2.62
N ASP A 594 27.15 -15.64 3.04
CA ASP A 594 26.86 -15.06 4.36
C ASP A 594 25.39 -14.63 4.45
N ALA A 595 24.88 -13.99 3.40
CA ALA A 595 23.48 -13.58 3.31
C ALA A 595 22.52 -14.78 3.31
N ASN A 596 22.84 -15.84 2.58
CA ASN A 596 22.06 -17.07 2.59
C ASN A 596 22.08 -17.73 3.98
N ARG A 597 23.24 -17.80 4.63
CA ARG A 597 23.36 -18.38 5.98
C ARG A 597 22.61 -17.56 7.04
N HIS A 598 22.59 -16.23 6.92
CA HIS A 598 21.76 -15.37 7.76
C HIS A 598 20.27 -15.71 7.61
N PHE A 599 19.79 -15.80 6.37
CA PHE A 599 18.41 -16.17 6.06
C PHE A 599 18.05 -17.56 6.60
N GLU A 600 18.85 -18.58 6.29
CA GLU A 600 18.60 -19.97 6.69
C GLU A 600 18.61 -20.14 8.21
N ASN A 601 19.58 -19.54 8.91
CA ASN A 601 19.64 -19.60 10.37
C ASN A 601 18.48 -18.86 11.03
N GLY A 602 18.12 -17.68 10.53
CA GLY A 602 17.01 -16.90 11.08
C GLY A 602 15.67 -17.61 10.89
N LEU A 603 15.44 -18.17 9.69
CA LEU A 603 14.23 -18.93 9.42
C LEU A 603 14.17 -20.21 10.25
N HIS A 604 15.29 -20.93 10.40
CA HIS A 604 15.38 -22.08 11.30
C HIS A 604 15.04 -21.71 12.75
N GLN A 605 15.60 -20.62 13.26
CA GLN A 605 15.30 -20.15 14.62
C GLN A 605 13.83 -19.74 14.79
N ALA A 606 13.23 -19.10 13.79
CA ALA A 606 11.81 -18.79 13.80
C ALA A 606 10.95 -20.06 13.85
N PHE A 607 11.26 -21.09 13.05
CA PHE A 607 10.53 -22.36 13.09
C PHE A 607 10.71 -23.13 14.40
N LEU A 608 11.87 -23.03 15.06
CA LEU A 608 12.06 -23.56 16.42
C LEU A 608 11.12 -22.89 17.43
N ASN A 609 10.91 -21.58 17.32
CA ASN A 609 9.97 -20.86 18.19
C ASN A 609 8.51 -21.20 17.85
N ILE A 610 8.17 -21.29 16.57
CA ILE A 610 6.83 -21.69 16.10
C ILE A 610 6.47 -23.09 16.61
N HIS A 611 7.40 -24.05 16.53
CA HIS A 611 7.22 -25.41 17.02
C HIS A 611 6.89 -25.46 18.53
N ARG A 612 7.32 -24.48 19.33
CA ARG A 612 7.01 -24.44 20.78
C ARG A 612 5.57 -24.07 21.07
N VAL A 613 4.93 -23.32 20.19
CA VAL A 613 3.58 -22.75 20.42
C VAL A 613 2.48 -23.40 19.59
N VAL A 614 2.84 -24.15 18.55
CA VAL A 614 1.87 -24.80 17.67
C VAL A 614 1.01 -25.82 18.42
N LEU A 615 -0.29 -25.78 18.19
CA LEU A 615 -1.21 -26.82 18.68
C LEU A 615 -0.97 -28.14 17.94
N PRO A 616 -0.72 -29.26 18.65
CA PRO A 616 -0.36 -30.53 18.01
C PRO A 616 -1.52 -31.17 17.23
N ASP A 617 -2.77 -30.80 17.56
CA ASP A 617 -3.98 -31.34 16.94
C ASP A 617 -4.30 -30.71 15.57
N PHE A 618 -3.59 -29.64 15.18
CA PHE A 618 -3.80 -28.91 13.93
C PHE A 618 -2.53 -28.86 13.08
N PRO A 619 -2.64 -28.87 11.74
CA PRO A 619 -1.49 -28.74 10.88
C PRO A 619 -0.91 -27.32 10.96
N LEU A 620 0.42 -27.24 10.96
CA LEU A 620 1.12 -26.00 10.65
C LEU A 620 1.05 -25.76 9.15
N THR A 621 0.58 -24.58 8.74
CA THR A 621 0.54 -24.20 7.32
C THR A 621 1.56 -23.10 7.02
N THR A 622 2.39 -23.34 6.01
CA THR A 622 3.36 -22.38 5.52
C THR A 622 3.17 -22.19 4.03
N TYR A 623 2.97 -20.93 3.62
CA TYR A 623 2.93 -20.57 2.21
C TYR A 623 4.36 -20.40 1.71
N TYR A 624 4.73 -21.19 0.72
CA TYR A 624 6.03 -21.06 0.09
C TYR A 624 5.88 -21.24 -1.41
N ALA A 625 6.44 -20.31 -2.18
CA ALA A 625 6.44 -20.39 -3.63
C ALA A 625 7.77 -21.00 -4.08
N PHE A 626 7.73 -22.20 -4.67
CA PHE A 626 8.84 -22.67 -5.49
C PHE A 626 8.69 -22.02 -6.87
N LYS A 627 9.64 -21.16 -7.26
CA LYS A 627 9.67 -20.56 -8.59
C LYS A 627 10.48 -21.40 -9.56
#